data_AF-A0A954ZW07-F1
#
_entry.id   AF-A0A954ZW07-F1
#
_cell.length_a   1.000
_cell.length_b   1.000
_cell.length_c   1.000
_cell.angle_alpha   90.00
_cell.angle_beta   90.00
_cell.angle_gamma   90.00
#
_symmetry.space_group_name_H-M   'P 1'
#
loop_
_entity.id
_entity.type
_entity.pdbx_description
1 polymer ?
#
loop_
_entity_poly.entity_id
_entity_poly.type
_entity_poly.pdbx_seq_one_letter_code
_entity_poly.pdbx_strand_id
1 'polypeptide(L)'
;MKKPPNQVCLDEPDMPQTPFLVVDEFPGLQRGIAGPAVGRDRFGEGLLMAQMPRELDAFAAKVAEMLRKLQPDFAIKLIGTSELLVDGRRLDLDNLYRMVSHDRVRGREIVEHYLEQLFSDDSLDQTDLGFELIKDRIMPRIQPESIFEHLSRELVAHVPFVNGTVIVFVMDMPNMTVSITTEQMIRWGVTAEELEAVARENLNSYTPELDMQFVESKEGGQAAIIGEQDGYDAARVLLGGLHNALSNRLGPDFLVAIPARDMFVALSAGPTPFLQRLHRRVVQDYTRLPYPITDEFFLVTRDGVAGTVLEDFGVERLSEIGPEAFGKDLDGGFDEGREAA
;
A
#
# COMPACT_ATOMS: atom_id res chain seq x y z
N MET A 1 -41.01 55.77 -1.47
CA MET A 1 -41.60 54.68 -2.28
C MET A 1 -40.55 54.24 -3.28
N LYS A 2 -40.11 53.00 -3.46
CA LYS A 2 -40.22 51.71 -2.78
C LYS A 2 -38.89 51.00 -3.14
N LYS A 3 -38.14 50.47 -2.17
CA LYS A 3 -37.12 49.44 -2.43
C LYS A 3 -37.86 48.15 -2.85
N PRO A 4 -37.39 47.38 -3.84
CA PRO A 4 -37.79 45.97 -3.98
C PRO A 4 -37.00 45.10 -2.99
N PRO A 5 -37.52 43.90 -2.64
CA PRO A 5 -37.18 43.21 -1.40
C PRO A 5 -36.03 42.21 -1.54
N ASN A 6 -35.44 41.92 -0.38
CA ASN A 6 -34.44 40.89 -0.08
C ASN A 6 -34.67 39.58 -0.83
N GLN A 7 -33.65 39.16 -1.58
CA GLN A 7 -33.45 37.76 -1.91
C GLN A 7 -32.56 37.19 -0.80
N VAL A 8 -33.17 36.39 0.06
CA VAL A 8 -32.51 35.62 1.10
C VAL A 8 -31.67 34.56 0.39
N CYS A 9 -30.35 34.71 0.40
CA CYS A 9 -29.44 33.60 0.17
C CYS A 9 -29.72 32.59 1.28
N LEU A 10 -30.26 31.43 0.91
CA LEU A 10 -30.24 30.27 1.78
C LEU A 10 -28.79 29.79 1.76
N ASP A 11 -28.09 30.04 2.86
CA ASP A 11 -26.82 29.42 3.17
C ASP A 11 -26.98 27.90 3.06
N GLU A 12 -26.26 27.28 2.12
CA GLU A 12 -25.99 25.84 2.20
C GLU A 12 -25.18 25.62 3.49
N PRO A 13 -25.56 24.68 4.36
CA PRO A 13 -24.76 24.39 5.54
C PRO A 13 -23.44 23.79 5.08
N ASP A 14 -22.38 24.52 5.40
CA ASP A 14 -20.98 24.10 5.35
C ASP A 14 -20.87 22.71 6.00
N MET A 15 -20.74 21.68 5.15
CA MET A 15 -20.51 20.31 5.61
C MET A 15 -19.10 20.28 6.20
N PRO A 16 -18.92 19.86 7.46
CA PRO A 16 -17.57 19.76 8.03
C PRO A 16 -16.76 18.80 7.16
N GLN A 17 -15.65 19.30 6.60
CA GLN A 17 -14.64 18.48 5.94
C GLN A 17 -14.02 17.59 7.02
N THR A 18 -14.58 16.40 7.20
CA THR A 18 -14.12 15.42 8.18
C THR A 18 -12.77 14.83 7.77
N PRO A 19 -11.87 14.55 8.72
CA PRO A 19 -10.51 14.08 8.43
C PRO A 19 -10.50 12.75 7.68
N PHE A 20 -9.77 12.71 6.57
CA PHE A 20 -9.61 11.54 5.72
C PHE A 20 -8.59 10.59 6.35
N LEU A 21 -9.07 9.48 6.89
CA LEU A 21 -8.24 8.37 7.36
C LEU A 21 -8.26 7.28 6.29
N VAL A 22 -7.12 7.06 5.62
CA VAL A 22 -6.92 5.83 4.85
C VAL A 22 -6.42 4.77 5.81
N VAL A 23 -7.24 3.72 5.94
CA VAL A 23 -6.90 2.53 6.71
C VAL A 23 -6.56 1.43 5.71
N ASP A 24 -5.28 1.09 5.63
CA ASP A 24 -4.80 -0.02 4.82
C ASP A 24 -4.49 -1.19 5.75
N GLU A 25 -5.13 -2.33 5.52
CA GLU A 25 -4.86 -3.58 6.23
C GLU A 25 -3.62 -4.28 5.65
N PHE A 26 -2.83 -4.90 6.52
CA PHE A 26 -1.77 -5.83 6.12
C PHE A 26 -2.34 -7.24 6.01
N PRO A 27 -2.27 -7.91 4.86
CA PRO A 27 -2.40 -9.36 4.82
C PRO A 27 -1.07 -9.98 5.27
N GLY A 28 -0.64 -9.70 6.49
CA GLY A 28 0.55 -10.28 7.10
C GLY A 28 0.25 -11.69 7.61
N LEU A 29 0.87 -12.68 6.97
CA LEU A 29 0.85 -14.09 7.30
C LEU A 29 0.93 -14.34 8.83
N GLN A 30 -0.12 -14.87 9.44
CA GLN A 30 -0.06 -15.40 10.81
C GLN A 30 1.00 -16.51 10.86
N ARG A 31 2.21 -16.21 11.39
CA ARG A 31 3.14 -17.24 11.85
C ARG A 31 2.52 -17.95 13.05
N GLY A 32 2.44 -19.28 12.92
CA GLY A 32 1.67 -20.14 13.81
C GLY A 32 2.04 -20.03 15.29
N ILE A 33 0.99 -19.96 16.12
CA ILE A 33 1.05 -20.35 17.52
C ILE A 33 0.01 -21.45 17.71
N ALA A 34 0.47 -22.69 17.73
CA ALA A 34 -0.33 -23.81 18.18
C ALA A 34 -0.54 -23.70 19.70
N GLY A 35 -1.79 -23.51 20.13
CA GLY A 35 -2.23 -23.50 21.52
C GLY A 35 -3.68 -24.01 21.63
N PRO A 36 -4.08 -24.65 22.74
CA PRO A 36 -4.98 -25.79 22.70
C PRO A 36 -6.45 -25.41 22.50
N ALA A 37 -7.15 -26.32 21.83
CA ALA A 37 -8.60 -26.30 21.63
C ALA A 37 -9.36 -26.16 22.96
N VAL A 38 -10.05 -25.05 23.13
CA VAL A 38 -11.08 -24.87 24.16
C VAL A 38 -12.40 -24.62 23.44
N GLY A 39 -13.34 -25.53 23.66
CA GLY A 39 -14.59 -25.62 22.92
C GLY A 39 -15.50 -24.41 23.06
N ARG A 40 -16.16 -24.08 21.94
CA ARG A 40 -17.46 -23.44 21.93
C ARG A 40 -18.38 -24.24 21.02
N ASP A 41 -19.02 -25.24 21.63
CA ASP A 41 -20.33 -25.67 21.20
C ASP A 41 -21.32 -24.55 21.53
N ARG A 42 -21.82 -23.88 20.49
CA ARG A 42 -23.19 -23.38 20.34
C ARG A 42 -23.26 -22.49 19.12
N PHE A 43 -23.81 -23.03 18.04
CA PHE A 43 -24.79 -22.46 17.11
C PHE A 43 -24.81 -23.36 15.89
N GLY A 44 -25.47 -24.52 16.04
CA GLY A 44 -25.89 -25.32 14.91
C GLY A 44 -27.20 -24.75 14.39
N GLU A 45 -27.18 -24.17 13.19
CA GLU A 45 -28.29 -24.12 12.25
C GLU A 45 -27.74 -23.66 10.89
N GLY A 46 -28.03 -24.44 9.84
CA GLY A 46 -27.41 -24.29 8.54
C GLY A 46 -27.68 -22.95 7.87
N LEU A 47 -26.63 -22.15 7.71
CA LEU A 47 -26.56 -21.24 6.57
C LEU A 47 -25.80 -21.95 5.46
N LEU A 48 -26.49 -22.19 4.34
CA LEU A 48 -25.85 -22.14 3.03
C LEU A 48 -24.88 -20.95 3.06
N MET A 49 -23.57 -21.20 2.93
CA MET A 49 -22.57 -20.15 2.90
C MET A 49 -22.87 -19.25 1.71
N ALA A 50 -23.64 -18.18 1.95
CA ALA A 50 -24.00 -17.21 0.95
C ALA A 50 -22.69 -16.55 0.50
N GLN A 51 -22.22 -16.97 -0.67
CA GLN A 51 -21.02 -16.41 -1.28
C GLN A 51 -21.22 -14.91 -1.45
N MET A 52 -20.16 -14.15 -1.20
CA MET A 52 -20.19 -12.71 -1.42
C MET A 52 -20.53 -12.39 -2.88
N PRO A 53 -21.30 -11.32 -3.16
CA PRO A 53 -21.69 -10.96 -4.51
C PRO A 53 -20.49 -10.76 -5.43
N ARG A 54 -20.68 -11.10 -6.72
CA ARG A 54 -19.63 -10.99 -7.73
C ARG A 54 -19.53 -9.61 -8.36
N GLU A 55 -20.62 -8.86 -8.40
CA GLU A 55 -20.61 -7.50 -8.94
C GLU A 55 -20.19 -6.53 -7.84
N LEU A 56 -19.32 -5.57 -8.17
CA LEU A 56 -18.70 -4.65 -7.21
C LEU A 56 -19.75 -3.86 -6.43
N ASP A 57 -20.78 -3.34 -7.12
CA ASP A 57 -21.87 -2.59 -6.49
C ASP A 57 -22.67 -3.46 -5.50
N ALA A 58 -22.97 -4.70 -5.89
CA ALA A 58 -23.69 -5.65 -5.05
C ALA A 58 -22.82 -6.09 -3.85
N PHE A 59 -21.50 -6.21 -4.05
CA PHE A 59 -20.55 -6.49 -3.00
C PHE A 59 -20.49 -5.34 -1.99
N ALA A 60 -20.34 -4.11 -2.46
CA ALA A 60 -20.29 -2.92 -1.61
C ALA A 60 -21.57 -2.74 -0.79
N ALA A 61 -22.74 -2.97 -1.41
CA ALA A 61 -24.02 -2.99 -0.71
C ALA A 61 -24.08 -4.09 0.38
N LYS A 62 -23.50 -5.26 0.11
CA LYS A 62 -23.47 -6.37 1.08
C LYS A 62 -22.54 -6.08 2.25
N VAL A 63 -21.36 -5.52 1.99
CA VAL A 63 -20.42 -5.08 3.03
C VAL A 63 -21.08 -4.03 3.92
N ALA A 64 -21.78 -3.05 3.34
CA ALA A 64 -22.53 -2.05 4.11
C ALA A 64 -23.62 -2.68 5.00
N GLU A 65 -24.33 -3.70 4.51
CA GLU A 65 -25.32 -4.44 5.31
C GLU A 65 -24.66 -5.18 6.48
N MET A 66 -23.50 -5.82 6.25
CA MET A 66 -22.75 -6.51 7.30
C MET A 66 -22.24 -5.52 8.35
N LEU A 67 -21.70 -4.38 7.91
CA LEU A 67 -21.18 -3.37 8.82
C LEU A 67 -22.27 -2.74 9.68
N ARG A 68 -23.47 -2.48 9.13
CA ARG A 68 -24.63 -2.01 9.92
C ARG A 68 -25.08 -3.00 11.00
N LYS A 69 -24.80 -4.30 10.81
CA LYS A 69 -25.11 -5.33 11.82
C LYS A 69 -24.03 -5.40 12.90
N LEU A 70 -22.76 -5.25 12.51
CA LEU A 70 -21.63 -5.25 13.43
C LEU A 70 -21.57 -3.99 14.28
N GLN A 71 -21.84 -2.83 13.68
CA GLN A 71 -21.76 -1.52 14.31
C GLN A 71 -23.07 -0.73 14.06
N PRO A 72 -24.14 -1.01 14.82
CA PRO A 72 -25.45 -0.37 14.64
C PRO A 72 -25.42 1.15 14.85
N ASP A 73 -24.46 1.63 15.63
CA ASP A 73 -24.35 3.03 16.04
C ASP A 73 -23.61 3.91 15.01
N PHE A 74 -22.97 3.32 13.99
CA PHE A 74 -22.22 4.08 12.99
C PHE A 74 -23.08 4.56 11.82
N ALA A 75 -22.83 5.80 11.39
CA ALA A 75 -23.44 6.37 10.19
C ALA A 75 -22.75 5.82 8.93
N ILE A 76 -23.39 4.84 8.26
CA ILE A 76 -22.83 4.16 7.08
C ILE A 76 -23.55 4.58 5.79
N LYS A 77 -22.81 5.22 4.87
CA LYS A 77 -23.27 5.65 3.55
C LYS A 77 -22.41 5.04 2.44
N LEU A 78 -23.04 4.60 1.35
CA LEU A 78 -22.31 4.17 0.14
C LEU A 78 -21.99 5.42 -0.69
N ILE A 79 -20.72 5.64 -1.04
CA ILE A 79 -20.29 6.80 -1.82
C ILE A 79 -19.61 6.31 -3.10
N GLY A 80 -20.41 5.78 -4.03
CA GLY A 80 -19.91 5.23 -5.29
C GLY A 80 -20.04 3.71 -5.38
N THR A 81 -19.28 3.11 -6.29
CA THR A 81 -19.37 1.69 -6.65
C THR A 81 -18.55 0.78 -5.72
N SER A 82 -17.45 1.30 -5.16
CA SER A 82 -16.51 0.55 -4.29
C SER A 82 -16.13 1.27 -3.01
N GLU A 83 -16.86 2.30 -2.59
CA GLU A 83 -16.50 3.05 -1.38
C GLU A 83 -17.65 3.19 -0.38
N LEU A 84 -17.30 3.14 0.91
CA LEU A 84 -18.19 3.43 2.03
C LEU A 84 -17.68 4.63 2.82
N LEU A 85 -18.60 5.44 3.33
CA LEU A 85 -18.34 6.42 4.38
C LEU A 85 -18.94 5.90 5.68
N VAL A 86 -18.09 5.68 6.68
CA VAL A 86 -18.44 5.13 7.98
C VAL A 86 -18.05 6.15 9.04
N ASP A 87 -19.05 6.79 9.65
CA ASP A 87 -18.87 7.85 10.64
C ASP A 87 -17.90 8.97 10.17
N GLY A 88 -17.98 9.31 8.88
CA GLY A 88 -17.12 10.33 8.26
C GLY A 88 -15.77 9.81 7.72
N ARG A 89 -15.42 8.54 7.94
CA ARG A 89 -14.20 7.90 7.40
C ARG A 89 -14.50 7.19 6.09
N ARG A 90 -13.69 7.41 5.03
CA ARG A 90 -13.81 6.68 3.77
C ARG A 90 -13.12 5.32 3.87
N LEU A 91 -13.80 4.29 3.40
CA LEU A 91 -13.31 2.92 3.30
C LEU A 91 -13.38 2.48 1.84
N ASP A 92 -12.23 2.22 1.25
CA ASP A 92 -12.09 1.65 -0.09
C ASP A 92 -12.28 0.12 -0.03
N LEU A 93 -13.20 -0.40 -0.84
CA LEU A 93 -13.52 -1.82 -0.90
C LEU A 93 -12.81 -2.56 -2.03
N ASP A 94 -12.04 -1.91 -2.88
CA ASP A 94 -11.37 -2.56 -4.02
C ASP A 94 -10.38 -3.64 -3.54
N ASN A 95 -9.65 -3.37 -2.47
CA ASN A 95 -8.77 -4.39 -1.88
C ASN A 95 -9.55 -5.54 -1.26
N LEU A 96 -10.59 -5.24 -0.49
CA LEU A 96 -11.41 -6.26 0.16
C LEU A 96 -12.11 -7.15 -0.89
N TYR A 97 -12.66 -6.53 -1.93
CA TYR A 97 -13.26 -7.21 -3.07
C TYR A 97 -12.25 -8.10 -3.81
N ARG A 98 -11.00 -7.63 -3.96
CA ARG A 98 -9.91 -8.42 -4.54
C ARG A 98 -9.57 -9.64 -3.68
N MET A 99 -9.46 -9.49 -2.36
CA MET A 99 -9.18 -10.61 -1.43
C MET A 99 -10.28 -11.68 -1.51
N VAL A 100 -11.55 -11.25 -1.47
CA VAL A 100 -12.71 -12.14 -1.62
C VAL A 100 -12.75 -12.81 -3.00
N SER A 101 -12.31 -12.11 -4.04
CA SER A 101 -12.24 -12.66 -5.40
C SER A 101 -11.20 -13.77 -5.54
N HIS A 102 -10.11 -13.72 -4.75
CA HIS A 102 -9.08 -14.75 -4.72
C HIS A 102 -9.51 -16.00 -3.93
N ASP A 103 -10.20 -15.84 -2.80
CA ASP A 103 -10.78 -16.95 -2.03
C ASP A 103 -12.30 -16.76 -1.84
N ARG A 104 -13.05 -17.17 -2.87
CA ARG A 104 -14.50 -17.00 -2.92
C ARG A 104 -15.25 -17.88 -1.92
N VAL A 105 -14.66 -18.99 -1.50
CA VAL A 105 -15.30 -19.91 -0.56
C VAL A 105 -15.34 -19.26 0.82
N ARG A 106 -14.25 -18.58 1.19
CA ARG A 106 -14.10 -17.87 2.47
C ARG A 106 -14.47 -16.40 2.41
N GLY A 107 -15.05 -15.94 1.29
CA GLY A 107 -15.30 -14.52 1.06
C GLY A 107 -16.05 -13.80 2.18
N ARG A 108 -17.02 -14.48 2.81
CA ARG A 108 -17.74 -13.91 3.96
C ARG A 108 -16.86 -13.80 5.21
N GLU A 109 -16.10 -14.85 5.52
CA GLU A 109 -15.18 -14.87 6.67
C GLU A 109 -14.11 -13.77 6.51
N ILE A 110 -13.60 -13.58 5.30
CA ILE A 110 -12.65 -12.50 4.96
C ILE A 110 -13.24 -11.13 5.28
N VAL A 111 -14.48 -10.87 4.86
CA VAL A 111 -15.16 -9.59 5.10
C VAL A 111 -15.48 -9.38 6.57
N GLU A 112 -15.97 -10.41 7.27
CA GLU A 112 -16.25 -10.32 8.71
C GLU A 112 -14.96 -9.99 9.48
N HIS A 113 -13.87 -10.70 9.19
CA HIS A 113 -12.58 -10.47 9.85
C HIS A 113 -12.03 -9.06 9.57
N TYR A 114 -12.05 -8.63 8.30
CA TYR A 114 -11.61 -7.30 7.88
C TYR A 114 -12.37 -6.18 8.62
N LEU A 115 -13.70 -6.28 8.68
CA LEU A 115 -14.53 -5.28 9.37
C LEU A 115 -14.32 -5.31 10.89
N GLU A 116 -14.21 -6.49 11.51
CA GLU A 116 -13.91 -6.61 12.94
C GLU A 116 -12.57 -5.95 13.30
N GLN A 117 -11.54 -6.14 12.48
CA GLN A 117 -10.23 -5.53 12.70
C GLN A 117 -10.29 -4.02 12.55
N LEU A 118 -10.89 -3.49 11.48
CA LEU A 118 -11.02 -2.05 11.25
C LEU A 118 -11.71 -1.30 12.39
N PHE A 119 -12.74 -1.90 12.97
CA PHE A 119 -13.60 -1.27 13.98
C PHE A 119 -13.44 -1.88 15.38
N SER A 120 -12.30 -2.50 15.66
CA SER A 120 -11.93 -2.86 17.02
C SER A 120 -11.79 -1.60 17.89
N ASP A 121 -12.25 -1.62 19.14
CA ASP A 121 -12.35 -0.47 20.06
C ASP A 121 -11.07 0.40 20.16
N ASP A 122 -9.89 -0.17 19.92
CA ASP A 122 -8.61 0.55 19.98
C ASP A 122 -8.36 1.54 18.83
N SER A 123 -9.09 1.49 17.70
CA SER A 123 -8.79 2.31 16.51
C SER A 123 -9.41 3.73 16.54
N LEU A 124 -10.37 3.97 17.44
CA LEU A 124 -11.11 5.24 17.53
C LEU A 124 -10.50 6.23 18.53
N ASP A 125 -9.94 5.73 19.64
CA ASP A 125 -9.36 6.54 20.72
C ASP A 125 -7.96 7.09 20.43
N GLN A 126 -7.34 6.69 19.31
CA GLN A 126 -5.92 7.01 19.05
C GLN A 126 -5.67 8.32 18.31
N THR A 127 -6.73 9.00 17.88
CA THR A 127 -6.64 10.32 17.25
C THR A 127 -6.06 11.41 18.18
N ASP A 128 -6.06 11.15 19.49
CA ASP A 128 -5.59 12.08 20.53
C ASP A 128 -4.28 11.66 21.21
N LEU A 129 -3.58 10.63 20.71
CA LEU A 129 -2.28 10.26 21.28
C LEU A 129 -1.22 11.34 20.99
N GLY A 130 -0.42 11.64 22.02
CA GLY A 130 0.71 12.56 21.89
C GLY A 130 1.84 11.94 21.06
N PHE A 131 2.56 12.80 20.32
CA PHE A 131 3.64 12.41 19.42
C PHE A 131 4.67 11.45 20.04
N GLU A 132 5.13 11.74 21.26
CA GLU A 132 6.13 10.92 21.95
C GLU A 132 5.71 9.47 22.18
N LEU A 133 4.40 9.20 22.26
CA LEU A 133 3.89 7.86 22.49
C LEU A 133 3.82 7.03 21.21
N ILE A 134 3.61 7.69 20.07
CA ILE A 134 3.38 7.03 18.79
C ILE A 134 4.61 7.09 17.88
N LYS A 135 5.61 7.93 18.18
CA LYS A 135 6.74 8.23 17.29
C LYS A 135 7.44 6.98 16.79
N ASP A 136 7.60 5.96 17.63
CA ASP A 136 8.30 4.71 17.29
C ASP A 136 7.47 3.77 16.40
N ARG A 137 6.20 4.12 16.14
CA ARG A 137 5.28 3.41 15.25
C ARG A 137 5.04 4.16 13.95
N ILE A 138 5.67 5.32 13.76
CA ILE A 138 5.47 6.10 12.54
C ILE A 138 6.33 5.48 11.43
N MET A 139 5.70 5.01 10.36
CA MET A 139 6.38 4.36 9.25
C MET A 139 6.14 5.12 7.94
N PRO A 140 7.12 5.15 7.02
CA PRO A 140 6.97 5.80 5.73
C PRO A 140 6.37 4.82 4.72
N ARG A 141 5.56 5.34 3.80
CA ARG A 141 5.07 4.60 2.63
C ARG A 141 5.23 5.42 1.38
N ILE A 142 5.56 4.75 0.28
CA ILE A 142 5.59 5.37 -1.04
C ILE A 142 4.25 5.14 -1.71
N GLN A 143 3.66 6.20 -2.24
CA GLN A 143 2.43 6.20 -3.00
C GLN A 143 2.64 6.95 -4.32
N PRO A 144 1.88 6.64 -5.39
CA PRO A 144 1.87 7.46 -6.59
C PRO A 144 1.23 8.82 -6.30
N GLU A 145 1.58 9.88 -7.03
CA GLU A 145 0.89 11.18 -6.91
C GLU A 145 -0.64 11.07 -7.16
N SER A 146 -1.08 10.09 -7.95
CA SER A 146 -2.51 9.81 -8.21
C SER A 146 -3.30 9.40 -6.96
N ILE A 147 -2.63 9.09 -5.84
CA ILE A 147 -3.32 8.88 -4.55
C ILE A 147 -4.17 10.11 -4.17
N PHE A 148 -3.77 11.31 -4.58
CA PHE A 148 -4.49 12.55 -4.31
C PHE A 148 -5.69 12.81 -5.23
N GLU A 149 -5.97 11.91 -6.19
CA GLU A 149 -7.26 11.90 -6.90
C GLU A 149 -8.37 11.37 -5.97
N HIS A 150 -7.99 10.55 -5.00
CA HIS A 150 -8.90 9.92 -4.04
C HIS A 150 -8.84 10.62 -2.67
N LEU A 151 -7.71 11.23 -2.32
CA LEU A 151 -7.47 11.91 -1.04
C LEU A 151 -7.20 13.40 -1.21
N SER A 152 -7.66 14.21 -0.26
CA SER A 152 -7.29 15.63 -0.25
C SER A 152 -5.82 15.78 0.14
N ARG A 153 -5.00 16.25 -0.80
CA ARG A 153 -3.54 16.48 -0.60
C ARG A 153 -3.24 17.33 0.63
N GLU A 154 -4.08 18.31 0.95
CA GLU A 154 -3.91 19.20 2.10
C GLU A 154 -4.15 18.51 3.45
N LEU A 155 -4.89 17.39 3.47
CA LEU A 155 -5.33 16.71 4.69
C LEU A 155 -4.42 15.53 5.08
N VAL A 156 -3.52 15.12 4.20
CA VAL A 156 -2.58 14.01 4.43
C VAL A 156 -1.17 14.56 4.59
N ALA A 157 -0.50 14.20 5.69
CA ALA A 157 0.90 14.57 5.89
C ALA A 157 1.78 13.79 4.89
N HIS A 158 2.55 14.52 4.08
CA HIS A 158 3.37 13.93 3.02
C HIS A 158 4.57 14.82 2.67
N VAL A 159 5.56 14.22 2.01
CA VAL A 159 6.65 14.93 1.33
C VAL A 159 6.76 14.44 -0.13
N PRO A 160 7.09 15.33 -1.09
CA PRO A 160 7.34 14.93 -2.48
C PRO A 160 8.50 13.94 -2.59
N PHE A 161 8.41 13.01 -3.55
CA PHE A 161 9.50 12.13 -3.91
C PHE A 161 9.69 12.08 -5.43
N VAL A 162 10.66 11.30 -5.91
CA VAL A 162 11.01 11.25 -7.33
C VAL A 162 10.06 10.34 -8.12
N ASN A 163 10.12 10.38 -9.46
CA ASN A 163 9.31 9.51 -10.35
C ASN A 163 7.79 9.61 -10.14
N GLY A 164 7.27 10.81 -9.87
CA GLY A 164 5.83 11.01 -9.67
C GLY A 164 5.27 10.28 -8.45
N THR A 165 6.11 10.08 -7.42
CA THR A 165 5.72 9.46 -6.17
C THR A 165 5.79 10.44 -5.00
N VAL A 166 5.13 10.10 -3.90
CA VAL A 166 5.17 10.83 -2.64
C VAL A 166 5.42 9.88 -1.49
N ILE A 167 6.03 10.40 -0.43
CA ILE A 167 6.16 9.69 0.84
C ILE A 167 5.02 10.17 1.73
N VAL A 168 4.15 9.25 2.13
CA VAL A 168 3.11 9.47 3.14
C VAL A 168 3.51 8.80 4.44
N PHE A 169 2.95 9.26 5.54
CA PHE A 169 3.26 8.73 6.87
C PHE A 169 2.08 7.98 7.45
N VAL A 170 2.34 6.82 8.04
CA VAL A 170 1.33 6.01 8.69
C VAL A 170 1.75 5.68 10.12
N MET A 171 0.76 5.50 10.99
CA MET A 171 0.94 4.85 12.28
C MET A 171 0.75 3.34 12.08
N ASP A 172 1.78 2.58 12.42
CA ASP A 172 1.82 1.13 12.36
C ASP A 172 1.10 0.54 13.58
N MET A 173 0.02 -0.18 13.32
CA MET A 173 -0.83 -0.82 14.33
C MET A 173 -0.80 -2.34 14.13
N PRO A 174 -1.07 -3.14 15.18
CA PRO A 174 -0.89 -4.59 15.12
C PRO A 174 -1.55 -5.32 13.92
N ASN A 175 -2.66 -4.78 13.40
CA ASN A 175 -3.40 -5.38 12.29
C ASN A 175 -3.64 -4.42 11.12
N MET A 176 -3.21 -3.15 11.20
CA MET A 176 -3.54 -2.16 10.18
C MET A 176 -2.54 -1.00 10.20
N THR A 177 -2.64 -0.14 9.21
CA THR A 177 -1.98 1.17 9.22
C THR A 177 -2.98 2.28 9.11
N VAL A 178 -2.71 3.36 9.82
CA VAL A 178 -3.56 4.53 9.85
C VAL A 178 -2.76 5.72 9.33
N SER A 179 -3.24 6.35 8.26
CA SER A 179 -2.56 7.53 7.71
C SER A 179 -2.51 8.68 8.72
N ILE A 180 -1.36 9.34 8.81
CA ILE A 180 -1.18 10.53 9.62
C ILE A 180 -1.68 11.74 8.84
N THR A 181 -2.61 12.47 9.45
CA THR A 181 -3.20 13.67 8.84
C THR A 181 -2.33 14.90 9.06
N THR A 182 -2.48 15.89 8.19
CA THR A 182 -1.84 17.22 8.35
C THR A 182 -2.26 17.87 9.68
N GLU A 183 -3.51 17.67 10.11
CA GLU A 183 -4.00 18.20 11.38
C GLU A 183 -3.26 17.58 12.58
N GLN A 184 -3.08 16.26 12.59
CA GLN A 184 -2.32 15.57 13.65
C GLN A 184 -0.88 16.06 13.71
N MET A 185 -0.23 16.18 12.55
CA MET A 185 1.13 16.74 12.42
C MET A 185 1.23 18.15 13.03
N ILE A 186 0.29 19.06 12.67
CA ILE A 186 0.22 20.42 13.21
C ILE A 186 -0.01 20.40 14.73
N ARG A 187 -0.91 19.53 15.21
CA ARG A 187 -1.25 19.40 16.63
C ARG A 187 -0.05 18.94 17.46
N TRP A 188 0.77 18.03 16.92
CA TRP A 188 2.02 17.59 17.53
C TRP A 188 3.12 18.66 17.48
N GLY A 189 2.95 19.69 16.64
CA GLY A 189 3.93 20.76 16.47
C GLY A 189 5.18 20.30 15.72
N VAL A 190 5.06 19.29 14.86
CA VAL A 190 6.15 18.74 14.04
C VAL A 190 5.97 19.10 12.57
N THR A 191 7.06 19.20 11.82
CA THR A 191 7.00 19.40 10.36
C THR A 191 6.97 18.08 9.60
N ALA A 192 6.65 18.14 8.30
CA ALA A 192 6.66 16.96 7.45
C ALA A 192 8.07 16.36 7.31
N GLU A 193 9.12 17.19 7.32
CA GLU A 193 10.52 16.77 7.27
C GLU A 193 10.97 16.10 8.58
N GLU A 194 10.52 16.60 9.73
CA GLU A 194 10.76 15.95 11.02
C GLU A 194 10.06 14.60 11.10
N LEU A 195 8.82 14.54 10.60
CA LEU A 195 8.05 13.30 10.50
C LEU A 195 8.72 12.29 9.56
N GLU A 196 9.26 12.75 8.42
CA GLU A 196 10.05 11.93 7.51
C GLU A 196 11.30 11.37 8.17
N ALA A 197 12.06 12.20 8.88
CA ALA A 197 13.27 11.77 9.57
C ALA A 197 12.97 10.67 10.60
N VAL A 198 11.91 10.84 11.41
CA VAL A 198 11.46 9.83 12.37
C VAL A 198 11.02 8.55 11.65
N ALA A 199 10.21 8.67 10.61
CA ALA A 199 9.70 7.53 9.85
C ALA A 199 10.84 6.70 9.23
N ARG A 200 11.83 7.36 8.61
CA ARG A 200 12.99 6.68 8.04
C ARG A 200 13.86 6.00 9.09
N GLU A 201 14.02 6.61 10.26
CA GLU A 201 14.76 6.00 11.36
C GLU A 201 14.05 4.74 11.89
N ASN A 202 12.73 4.78 12.00
CA ASN A 202 11.93 3.61 12.36
C ASN A 202 12.04 2.52 11.30
N LEU A 203 11.97 2.86 10.01
CA LEU A 203 12.17 1.89 8.93
C LEU A 203 13.56 1.22 8.98
N ASN A 204 14.61 2.00 9.24
CA ASN A 204 15.96 1.48 9.43
C ASN A 204 16.02 0.51 10.62
N SER A 205 15.36 0.85 11.74
CA SER A 205 15.35 0.05 12.97
C SER A 205 14.46 -1.20 12.88
N TYR A 206 13.41 -1.14 12.06
CA TYR A 206 12.46 -2.23 11.82
C TYR A 206 13.10 -3.40 11.08
N THR A 207 14.28 -3.21 10.46
CA THR A 207 14.91 -4.19 9.57
C THR A 207 16.04 -4.95 10.28
N PRO A 208 15.87 -6.23 10.71
CA PRO A 208 16.96 -6.96 11.36
C PRO A 208 17.93 -7.57 10.36
N GLU A 209 17.48 -7.96 9.15
CA GLU A 209 18.28 -8.53 8.06
C GLU A 209 17.42 -8.55 6.78
N LEU A 210 17.90 -7.98 5.68
CA LEU A 210 17.21 -8.02 4.39
C LEU A 210 17.45 -9.42 3.76
N ASP A 211 16.49 -10.34 3.84
CA ASP A 211 16.59 -11.64 3.16
C ASP A 211 16.38 -11.44 1.64
N MET A 212 17.47 -11.07 0.97
CA MET A 212 17.47 -10.74 -0.44
C MET A 212 17.74 -11.98 -1.29
N GLN A 213 16.83 -12.27 -2.21
CA GLN A 213 17.05 -13.29 -3.23
C GLN A 213 17.80 -12.68 -4.41
N PHE A 214 19.05 -13.11 -4.60
CA PHE A 214 19.86 -12.69 -5.73
C PHE A 214 19.67 -13.61 -6.92
N VAL A 215 19.41 -13.03 -8.08
CA VAL A 215 19.24 -13.73 -9.35
C VAL A 215 20.22 -13.15 -10.36
N GLU A 216 20.95 -14.02 -11.05
CA GLU A 216 21.85 -13.63 -12.14
C GLU A 216 21.23 -14.00 -13.49
N SER A 217 21.31 -13.10 -14.46
CA SER A 217 20.79 -13.39 -15.80
C SER A 217 21.84 -14.07 -16.67
N LYS A 218 21.42 -15.04 -17.49
CA LYS A 218 22.28 -15.69 -18.51
C LYS A 218 22.86 -14.69 -19.52
N GLU A 219 22.22 -13.55 -19.69
CA GLU A 219 22.64 -12.47 -20.59
C GLU A 219 23.51 -11.41 -19.90
N GLY A 220 23.88 -11.64 -18.65
CA GLY A 220 24.54 -10.67 -17.79
C GLY A 220 23.55 -9.78 -17.04
N GLY A 221 24.02 -9.19 -15.94
CA GLY A 221 23.20 -8.40 -15.02
C GLY A 221 22.70 -9.23 -13.84
N GLN A 222 22.42 -8.54 -12.74
CA GLN A 222 22.00 -9.13 -11.47
C GLN A 222 20.77 -8.40 -10.95
N ALA A 223 19.87 -9.14 -10.31
CA ALA A 223 18.72 -8.60 -9.61
C ALA A 223 18.73 -9.10 -8.15
N ALA A 224 18.26 -8.26 -7.24
CA ALA A 224 17.96 -8.62 -5.86
C ALA A 224 16.46 -8.34 -5.61
N ILE A 225 15.73 -9.36 -5.17
CA ILE A 225 14.29 -9.26 -4.96
C ILE A 225 14.02 -9.38 -3.46
N ILE A 226 13.16 -8.50 -2.95
CA ILE A 226 12.59 -8.58 -1.61
C ILE A 226 11.07 -8.69 -1.76
N GLY A 227 10.50 -9.62 -1.01
CA GLY A 227 9.07 -9.88 -0.97
C GLY A 227 8.68 -10.43 0.40
N GLU A 228 9.03 -9.71 1.46
CA GLU A 228 8.62 -10.06 2.83
C GLU A 228 7.10 -9.94 2.99
N GLN A 229 6.44 -9.14 2.13
CA GLN A 229 5.00 -8.89 2.15
C GLN A 229 4.54 -8.30 3.48
N ASP A 230 5.39 -7.46 4.05
CA ASP A 230 5.16 -6.77 5.32
C ASP A 230 4.55 -5.37 5.13
N GLY A 231 4.12 -5.02 3.92
CA GLY A 231 3.58 -3.70 3.54
C GLY A 231 4.62 -2.59 3.43
N TYR A 232 5.90 -2.89 3.62
CA TYR A 232 7.00 -1.92 3.58
C TYR A 232 8.09 -2.28 2.56
N ASP A 233 7.90 -3.32 1.73
CA ASP A 233 8.89 -3.73 0.72
C ASP A 233 9.27 -2.56 -0.20
N ALA A 234 8.29 -1.87 -0.79
CA ALA A 234 8.56 -0.70 -1.61
C ALA A 234 9.24 0.44 -0.81
N ALA A 235 8.87 0.63 0.45
CA ALA A 235 9.44 1.67 1.31
C ALA A 235 10.94 1.43 1.58
N ARG A 236 11.47 0.21 1.39
CA ARG A 236 12.90 -0.08 1.57
C ARG A 236 13.82 0.69 0.62
N VAL A 237 13.29 1.28 -0.46
CA VAL A 237 14.05 2.23 -1.29
C VAL A 237 14.47 3.49 -0.49
N LEU A 238 13.80 3.78 0.63
CA LEU A 238 14.06 4.91 1.52
C LEU A 238 15.14 4.62 2.58
N LEU A 239 15.67 3.39 2.66
CA LEU A 239 16.67 3.00 3.65
C LEU A 239 17.98 3.76 3.44
N GLY A 240 18.50 4.38 4.51
CA GLY A 240 19.78 5.10 4.45
C GLY A 240 20.97 4.18 4.15
N GLY A 241 20.87 2.89 4.51
CA GLY A 241 21.90 1.88 4.27
C GLY A 241 21.78 1.15 2.93
N LEU A 242 20.79 1.45 2.10
CA LEU A 242 20.47 0.67 0.89
C LEU A 242 21.64 0.56 -0.07
N HIS A 243 22.30 1.69 -0.35
CA HIS A 243 23.43 1.76 -1.26
C HIS A 243 24.58 0.87 -0.79
N ASN A 244 24.94 0.96 0.49
CA ASN A 244 26.01 0.16 1.09
C ASN A 244 25.68 -1.34 1.08
N ALA A 245 24.41 -1.70 1.27
CA ALA A 245 23.97 -3.09 1.30
C ALA A 245 24.09 -3.77 -0.08
N LEU A 246 23.83 -3.05 -1.16
CA LEU A 246 23.68 -3.63 -2.50
C LEU A 246 24.80 -3.31 -3.48
N SER A 247 25.57 -2.24 -3.28
CA SER A 247 26.56 -1.77 -4.25
C SER A 247 27.70 -2.75 -4.54
N ASN A 248 28.09 -3.55 -3.55
CA ASN A 248 29.10 -4.60 -3.72
C ASN A 248 28.67 -5.70 -4.71
N ARG A 249 27.35 -5.91 -4.86
CA ARG A 249 26.79 -6.90 -5.78
C ARG A 249 26.39 -6.23 -7.08
N LEU A 250 25.53 -5.22 -7.03
CA LEU A 250 24.86 -4.65 -8.21
C LEU A 250 25.68 -3.57 -8.95
N GLY A 251 26.78 -3.11 -8.36
CA GLY A 251 27.63 -2.04 -8.90
C GLY A 251 27.56 -0.75 -8.10
N PRO A 252 28.44 0.23 -8.41
CA PRO A 252 28.55 1.48 -7.65
C PRO A 252 27.28 2.31 -7.70
N ASP A 253 26.56 2.29 -8.82
CA ASP A 253 25.22 2.82 -8.97
C ASP A 253 24.34 1.71 -9.54
N PHE A 254 23.12 1.59 -9.03
CA PHE A 254 22.19 0.56 -9.42
C PHE A 254 20.76 1.10 -9.48
N LEU A 255 19.88 0.32 -10.10
CA LEU A 255 18.49 0.69 -10.31
C LEU A 255 17.60 -0.05 -9.32
N VAL A 256 16.46 0.54 -8.97
CA VAL A 256 15.41 -0.07 -8.15
C VAL A 256 14.06 0.11 -8.82
N ALA A 257 13.22 -0.92 -8.80
CA ALA A 257 11.84 -0.88 -9.21
C ALA A 257 10.93 -1.23 -8.03
N ILE A 258 9.83 -0.47 -7.90
CA ILE A 258 8.80 -0.66 -6.88
C ILE A 258 7.41 -0.63 -7.54
N PRO A 259 7.05 -1.65 -8.34
CA PRO A 259 5.79 -1.67 -9.09
C PRO A 259 4.53 -1.63 -8.18
N ALA A 260 4.64 -2.13 -6.96
CA ALA A 260 3.54 -2.22 -6.01
C ALA A 260 4.06 -2.16 -4.56
N ARG A 261 3.16 -1.91 -3.61
CA ARG A 261 3.44 -1.80 -2.16
C ARG A 261 4.37 -2.90 -1.60
N ASP A 262 4.05 -4.15 -1.92
CA ASP A 262 4.73 -5.35 -1.42
C ASP A 262 5.76 -5.90 -2.41
N MET A 263 6.44 -5.01 -3.15
CA MET A 263 7.43 -5.42 -4.14
C MET A 263 8.61 -4.47 -4.20
N PHE A 264 9.80 -5.05 -4.12
CA PHE A 264 11.07 -4.35 -4.30
C PHE A 264 12.01 -5.19 -5.16
N VAL A 265 12.52 -4.60 -6.23
CA VAL A 265 13.49 -5.22 -7.11
C VAL A 265 14.64 -4.26 -7.33
N ALA A 266 15.83 -4.58 -6.83
CA ALA A 266 17.05 -3.89 -7.21
C ALA A 266 17.73 -4.61 -8.37
N LEU A 267 18.34 -3.86 -9.27
CA LEU A 267 18.93 -4.37 -10.51
C LEU A 267 20.23 -3.62 -10.84
N SER A 268 21.23 -4.33 -11.35
CA SER A 268 22.43 -3.70 -11.90
C SER A 268 22.05 -2.76 -13.05
N ALA A 269 22.78 -1.65 -13.23
CA ALA A 269 22.54 -0.64 -14.27
C ALA A 269 22.91 -1.08 -15.70
N GLY A 270 22.74 -2.37 -16.01
CA GLY A 270 23.06 -2.98 -17.29
C GLY A 270 23.25 -4.50 -17.16
N PRO A 271 23.37 -5.20 -18.30
CA PRO A 271 23.32 -4.70 -19.67
C PRO A 271 21.88 -4.39 -20.15
N THR A 272 21.73 -3.56 -21.19
CA THR A 272 20.42 -3.09 -21.68
C THR A 272 19.39 -4.20 -22.00
N PRO A 273 19.74 -5.34 -22.64
CA PRO A 273 18.76 -6.41 -22.90
C PRO A 273 18.13 -6.96 -21.60
N PHE A 274 18.95 -7.09 -20.55
CA PHE A 274 18.50 -7.49 -19.22
C PHE A 274 17.52 -6.46 -18.62
N LEU A 275 17.88 -5.17 -18.69
CA LEU A 275 17.02 -4.09 -18.22
C LEU A 275 15.68 -4.05 -18.97
N GLN A 276 15.68 -4.22 -20.29
CA GLN A 276 14.45 -4.24 -21.10
C GLN A 276 13.50 -5.38 -20.71
N ARG A 277 14.04 -6.58 -20.43
CA ARG A 277 13.22 -7.71 -19.94
C ARG A 277 12.65 -7.44 -18.55
N LEU A 278 13.46 -6.95 -17.62
CA LEU A 278 12.98 -6.63 -16.28
C LEU A 278 11.95 -5.50 -16.30
N HIS A 279 12.15 -4.47 -17.13
CA HIS A 279 11.18 -3.40 -17.28
C HIS A 279 9.82 -3.94 -17.75
N ARG A 280 9.78 -4.82 -18.75
CA ARG A 280 8.53 -5.50 -19.15
C ARG A 280 7.85 -6.20 -17.98
N ARG A 281 8.62 -6.87 -17.12
CA ARG A 281 8.08 -7.55 -15.95
C ARG A 281 7.55 -6.56 -14.90
N VAL A 282 8.27 -5.46 -14.68
CA VAL A 282 7.84 -4.39 -13.76
C VAL A 282 6.53 -3.76 -14.23
N VAL A 283 6.38 -3.46 -15.53
CA VAL A 283 5.10 -2.95 -16.08
C VAL A 283 3.97 -3.97 -15.90
N GLN A 284 4.24 -5.26 -16.11
CA GLN A 284 3.26 -6.33 -15.87
C GLN A 284 2.83 -6.40 -14.40
N ASP A 285 3.78 -6.34 -13.47
CA ASP A 285 3.50 -6.39 -12.04
C ASP A 285 2.79 -5.11 -11.57
N TYR A 286 3.18 -3.93 -12.06
CA TYR A 286 2.48 -2.66 -11.83
C TYR A 286 1.01 -2.72 -12.28
N THR A 287 0.73 -3.35 -13.42
CA THR A 287 -0.64 -3.45 -13.95
C THR A 287 -1.50 -4.46 -13.18
N ARG A 288 -0.89 -5.51 -12.62
CA ARG A 288 -1.60 -6.67 -12.07
C ARG A 288 -1.69 -6.67 -10.54
N LEU A 289 -0.67 -6.18 -9.87
CA LEU A 289 -0.55 -6.26 -8.42
C LEU A 289 -1.44 -5.22 -7.72
N PRO A 290 -1.88 -5.51 -6.50
CA PRO A 290 -2.61 -4.54 -5.69
C PRO A 290 -1.72 -3.36 -5.31
N TYR A 291 -2.33 -2.18 -5.13
CA TYR A 291 -1.64 -0.96 -4.70
C TYR A 291 -0.43 -0.60 -5.59
N PRO A 292 -0.69 -0.33 -6.88
CA PRO A 292 0.36 0.04 -7.81
C PRO A 292 1.04 1.35 -7.38
N ILE A 293 2.36 1.42 -7.51
CA ILE A 293 3.13 2.63 -7.17
C ILE A 293 3.69 3.27 -8.44
N THR A 294 4.66 2.63 -9.11
CA THR A 294 5.21 3.15 -10.37
C THR A 294 5.90 2.06 -11.16
N ASP A 295 5.85 2.14 -12.49
CA ASP A 295 6.61 1.28 -13.39
C ASP A 295 8.01 1.82 -13.72
N GLU A 296 8.36 3.00 -13.19
CA GLU A 296 9.66 3.64 -13.40
C GLU A 296 10.76 3.07 -12.48
N PHE A 297 12.00 3.19 -12.94
CA PHE A 297 13.17 2.86 -12.13
C PHE A 297 13.66 4.05 -11.32
N PHE A 298 14.19 3.78 -10.14
CA PHE A 298 14.90 4.71 -9.28
C PHE A 298 16.40 4.45 -9.41
N LEU A 299 17.21 5.49 -9.53
CA LEU A 299 18.67 5.38 -9.50
C LEU A 299 19.13 5.52 -8.07
N VAL A 300 19.81 4.50 -7.56
CA VAL A 300 20.45 4.52 -6.25
C VAL A 300 21.93 4.76 -6.42
N THR A 301 22.40 5.84 -5.83
CA THR A 301 23.81 6.24 -5.78
C THR A 301 24.26 6.36 -4.33
N ARG A 302 25.55 6.65 -4.13
CA ARG A 302 26.08 6.93 -2.79
C ARG A 302 25.40 8.14 -2.12
N ASP A 303 24.93 9.11 -2.90
CA ASP A 303 24.34 10.35 -2.40
C ASP A 303 22.83 10.24 -2.14
N GLY A 304 22.22 9.10 -2.49
CA GLY A 304 20.81 8.83 -2.27
C GLY A 304 20.10 8.31 -3.52
N VAL A 305 18.79 8.50 -3.53
CA VAL A 305 17.89 8.00 -4.58
C VAL A 305 17.44 9.14 -5.46
N ALA A 306 17.57 8.96 -6.78
CA ALA A 306 17.13 9.90 -7.80
C ALA A 306 16.11 9.23 -8.74
N GLY A 307 15.32 10.07 -9.43
CA GLY A 307 14.48 9.59 -10.52
C GLY A 307 15.30 9.17 -11.73
N THR A 308 14.69 8.47 -12.68
CA THR A 308 15.39 8.05 -13.91
C THR A 308 14.66 8.47 -15.18
N VAL A 309 15.41 8.46 -16.27
CA VAL A 309 14.91 8.48 -17.64
C VAL A 309 15.34 7.14 -18.23
N LEU A 310 14.38 6.27 -18.55
CA LEU A 310 14.65 4.88 -18.99
C LEU A 310 15.54 4.84 -20.23
N GLU A 311 15.42 5.85 -21.09
CA GLU A 311 16.20 6.01 -22.31
C GLU A 311 17.70 6.16 -22.04
N ASP A 312 18.11 6.71 -20.88
CA ASP A 312 19.52 6.82 -20.48
C ASP A 312 20.16 5.44 -20.29
N PHE A 313 19.35 4.40 -20.08
CA PHE A 313 19.79 3.01 -19.94
C PHE A 313 19.51 2.17 -21.20
N GLY A 314 19.05 2.80 -22.29
CA GLY A 314 18.66 2.14 -23.54
C GLY A 314 17.38 1.33 -23.42
N VAL A 315 16.55 1.60 -22.41
CA VAL A 315 15.24 0.96 -22.22
C VAL A 315 14.19 1.85 -22.87
N GLU A 316 13.43 1.29 -23.81
CA GLU A 316 12.28 1.98 -24.40
C GLU A 316 11.09 1.91 -23.43
N ARG A 317 10.49 3.07 -23.12
CA ARG A 317 9.27 3.13 -22.33
C ARG A 317 8.13 2.43 -23.09
N LEU A 318 7.48 1.49 -22.44
CA LEU A 318 6.30 0.80 -22.98
C LEU A 318 5.07 1.63 -22.61
N SER A 319 4.37 2.19 -23.59
CA SER A 319 3.21 3.04 -23.34
C SER A 319 1.95 2.25 -22.97
N GLU A 320 1.80 1.00 -23.46
CA GLU A 320 0.65 0.13 -23.20
C GLU A 320 1.06 -1.35 -23.37
N ILE A 321 0.62 -2.24 -22.45
CA ILE A 321 0.72 -3.69 -22.67
C ILE A 321 -0.38 -4.10 -23.66
N GLY A 322 -0.05 -4.21 -24.94
CA GLY A 322 -0.92 -4.92 -25.89
C GLY A 322 -1.00 -6.42 -25.56
N PRO A 323 -2.10 -7.12 -25.93
CA PRO A 323 -2.32 -8.55 -25.64
C PRO A 323 -1.25 -9.49 -26.24
N GLU A 324 -0.34 -8.97 -27.06
CA GLU A 324 0.78 -9.73 -27.63
C GLU A 324 1.94 -9.94 -26.66
N ALA A 325 1.99 -9.20 -25.54
CA ALA A 325 3.00 -9.39 -24.48
C ALA A 325 2.78 -10.67 -23.64
N PHE A 326 1.67 -11.40 -23.88
CA PHE A 326 1.34 -12.66 -23.21
C PHE A 326 1.90 -13.90 -23.95
N GLY A 327 2.79 -13.71 -24.93
CA GLY A 327 3.33 -14.77 -25.77
C GLY A 327 4.64 -15.41 -25.28
N LYS A 328 4.53 -16.65 -24.78
CA LYS A 328 5.45 -17.80 -24.98
C LYS A 328 6.90 -17.86 -24.43
N ASP A 329 7.41 -16.91 -23.64
CA ASP A 329 8.79 -17.04 -23.11
C ASP A 329 8.90 -17.57 -21.66
N LEU A 330 7.86 -18.24 -21.15
CA LEU A 330 7.85 -18.83 -19.79
C LEU A 330 8.68 -20.13 -19.64
N ASP A 331 9.31 -20.65 -20.70
CA ASP A 331 10.10 -21.90 -20.64
C ASP A 331 11.63 -21.69 -20.59
N GLY A 332 12.09 -20.46 -20.36
CA GLY A 332 13.51 -20.10 -20.31
C GLY A 332 14.22 -20.32 -18.97
N GLY A 333 14.05 -21.51 -18.36
CA GLY A 333 14.79 -22.05 -17.19
C GLY A 333 15.61 -21.08 -16.33
N PHE A 334 15.05 -20.72 -15.17
CA PHE A 334 15.80 -20.29 -13.99
C PHE A 334 16.49 -21.52 -13.42
N ASP A 335 17.82 -21.48 -13.34
CA ASP A 335 18.59 -22.54 -12.68
C ASP A 335 18.71 -22.15 -11.20
N GLU A 336 17.87 -22.75 -10.36
CA GLU A 336 18.00 -22.67 -8.91
C GLU A 336 19.26 -23.44 -8.50
N GLY A 337 20.39 -22.74 -8.48
CA GLY A 337 21.64 -23.23 -7.93
C GLY A 337 21.51 -23.51 -6.44
N ARG A 338 21.04 -24.73 -6.10
CA ARG A 338 21.31 -25.36 -4.80
C ARG A 338 22.81 -25.58 -4.68
N GLU A 339 23.49 -24.76 -3.91
CA GLU A 339 24.76 -25.16 -3.30
C GLU A 339 24.52 -25.56 -1.85
N ALA A 340 24.41 -26.87 -1.67
CA ALA A 340 24.68 -27.51 -0.40
C ALA A 340 26.20 -27.61 -0.25
N ALA A 341 26.73 -27.03 0.82
CA ALA A 341 28.01 -27.40 1.43
C ALA A 341 27.89 -27.30 2.95
#